data_AF-A0A0C3BWQ1-F1
#
_entry.id   AF-A0A0C3BWQ1-F1
#
_cell.length_a   1.000
_cell.length_b   1.000
_cell.length_c   1.000
_cell.angle_alpha   90.00
_cell.angle_beta   90.00
_cell.angle_gamma   90.00
#
_symmetry.space_group_name_H-M   'P 1'
#
loop_
_entity.id
_entity.type
_entity.pdbx_description
1 polymer ?
#
loop_
_entity_poly.entity_id
_entity_poly.type
_entity_poly.pdbx_seq_one_letter_code
_entity_poly.pdbx_strand_id
1 'polypeptide(L)'
;MLQHAVKVRLIPFSTLHLQHRSYKRVMNLINPRDERLYIPIADHGLIGNLRTAALVSMDGSIESYCVPNFDSPSIFARILDKDKGGHFSIMPTIPFSAKQNYLASSNVLQTKFMNDAGVVSVTDFLPRPKKDPADSHTTPKPLLQWLVRRVECIRGRLPILMQCAPAFHYGMHDHTTTIIDDESVPIAIPHGVQQKKAVFVSENLTLDLRYVVENTGAAAADGGMTLPEVSLDFLDLSSKGHRGLAVQTLVELTEGQCVTFILRTPPSPDVVAAQTSLINPRRAPDDPFLTKELVGSILQTTNRYWYDWVSQNTYTGSWKESVLRSALALKLLVYEPTGAVVASPTFSLPEYIGGVRNWDYRASWIRDSSFTLYALIRLGFTEEANSYLEFIFERLRNKNPDGSLQIMYTIHGGKDLEELELLHLDGHKGSRPVRIGNGAADHIQLDIYGELMDCIYLGQKFGKPLGYDDWVLVRELVDFVVKQVKEPDLSIWYYNPPCSHKKVCYDLSCWYREVRNKKRHFTYSKVMLWVALDRGLRLAEKRSLPCPNRATWLATRDQLYEEIMEKSWNKEGKFFGQSYEDHNSIKGAHEPRIGLAK
;
A
#
# COMPACT_ATOMS: atom_id res chain seq x y z
N MET A 1 23.42 15.86 58.16
CA MET A 1 23.35 14.41 58.47
C MET A 1 21.95 13.92 58.13
N LEU A 2 21.87 12.78 57.43
CA LEU A 2 20.69 11.91 57.20
C LEU A 2 19.58 12.53 56.32
N GLN A 3 19.56 12.38 54.98
CA GLN A 3 19.30 11.16 54.19
C GLN A 3 18.23 10.23 54.81
N HIS A 4 17.01 10.29 54.27
CA HIS A 4 16.00 9.24 54.41
C HIS A 4 15.59 8.76 53.01
N ALA A 5 16.09 7.56 52.69
CA ALA A 5 15.74 6.80 51.51
C ALA A 5 14.45 6.01 51.77
N VAL A 6 13.45 6.16 50.92
CA VAL A 6 12.27 5.29 50.90
C VAL A 6 12.63 4.04 50.08
N LYS A 7 12.80 2.92 50.79
CA LYS A 7 12.93 1.56 50.24
C LYS A 7 11.60 1.14 49.59
N VAL A 8 11.58 1.01 48.27
CA VAL A 8 10.55 0.26 47.56
C VAL A 8 10.86 -1.24 47.70
N ARG A 9 9.97 -1.98 48.36
CA ARG A 9 10.01 -3.45 48.46
C ARG A 9 9.72 -4.04 47.07
N LEU A 10 10.72 -4.70 46.49
CA LEU A 10 10.53 -5.63 45.38
C LEU A 10 9.91 -6.92 45.94
N ILE A 11 8.73 -7.28 45.46
CA ILE A 11 8.07 -8.57 45.70
C ILE A 11 8.66 -9.57 44.68
N PRO A 12 9.15 -10.75 45.10
CA PRO A 12 9.68 -11.74 44.17
C PRO A 12 8.52 -12.47 43.49
N PHE A 13 8.39 -12.30 42.17
CA PHE A 13 7.51 -13.17 41.37
C PHE A 13 8.19 -14.53 41.20
N SER A 14 7.56 -15.53 41.79
CA SER A 14 7.88 -16.95 41.68
C SER A 14 7.88 -17.42 40.22
N THR A 15 8.89 -18.22 39.93
CA THR A 15 9.16 -19.00 38.72
C THR A 15 7.93 -19.78 38.23
N LEU A 16 7.27 -19.27 37.18
CA LEU A 16 6.60 -20.13 36.21
C LEU A 16 7.58 -20.39 35.08
N HIS A 17 8.08 -21.62 35.00
CA HIS A 17 8.79 -22.15 33.84
C HIS A 17 7.84 -22.24 32.64
N LEU A 18 7.70 -21.13 31.91
CA LEU A 18 7.38 -21.15 30.50
C LEU A 18 8.71 -21.15 29.76
N GLN A 19 8.97 -22.21 29.00
CA GLN A 19 10.12 -22.33 28.11
C GLN A 19 10.07 -21.23 27.04
N HIS A 20 10.46 -20.01 27.39
CA HIS A 20 10.91 -19.03 26.43
C HIS A 20 12.24 -19.54 25.88
N ARG A 21 12.19 -20.18 24.70
CA ARG A 21 13.35 -20.26 23.81
C ARG A 21 13.76 -18.82 23.51
N SER A 22 14.68 -18.30 24.30
CA SER A 22 15.41 -17.08 24.03
C SER A 22 16.19 -17.31 22.75
N TYR A 23 15.60 -16.94 21.61
CA TYR A 23 16.32 -16.83 20.34
C TYR A 23 17.33 -15.69 20.51
N LYS A 24 18.54 -16.04 20.95
CA LYS A 24 19.73 -15.25 20.59
C LYS A 24 19.66 -15.10 19.07
N ARG A 25 19.64 -13.85 18.61
CA ARG A 25 19.64 -13.43 17.20
C ARG A 25 20.99 -13.77 16.54
N VAL A 26 21.31 -15.06 16.51
CA VAL A 26 22.32 -15.65 15.63
C VAL A 26 21.73 -15.55 14.22
N MET A 27 22.51 -15.08 13.25
CA MET A 27 22.10 -14.76 11.87
C MET A 27 20.93 -15.63 11.39
N ASN A 28 19.84 -15.01 10.94
CA ASN A 28 18.65 -15.68 10.38
C ASN A 28 19.05 -16.58 9.20
N LEU A 29 19.46 -17.81 9.50
CA LEU A 29 19.76 -18.83 8.52
C LEU A 29 18.43 -19.41 8.04
N ILE A 30 18.13 -19.22 6.77
CA ILE A 30 16.96 -19.76 6.09
C ILE A 30 17.41 -21.06 5.42
N ASN A 31 16.72 -22.16 5.70
CA ASN A 31 16.93 -23.43 5.04
C ASN A 31 15.82 -23.66 3.99
N PRO A 32 16.15 -23.64 2.68
CA PRO A 32 15.14 -23.75 1.61
C PRO A 32 14.36 -25.07 1.60
N ARG A 33 14.86 -26.10 2.30
CA ARG A 33 14.21 -27.42 2.38
C ARG A 33 13.17 -27.53 3.48
N ASP A 34 13.16 -26.59 4.42
CA ASP A 34 12.19 -26.60 5.51
C ASP A 34 10.80 -26.18 5.01
N GLU A 35 9.75 -26.63 5.69
CA GLU A 35 8.40 -26.18 5.38
C GLU A 35 8.31 -24.66 5.58
N ARG A 36 7.94 -23.94 4.52
CA ARG A 36 7.79 -22.49 4.56
C ARG A 36 6.54 -22.11 5.36
N LEU A 37 6.75 -21.36 6.44
CA LEU A 37 5.69 -20.74 7.23
C LEU A 37 5.44 -19.30 6.80
N TYR A 38 4.46 -18.64 7.42
CA TYR A 38 4.20 -17.22 7.21
C TYR A 38 5.39 -16.37 7.66
N ILE A 39 5.89 -15.51 6.78
CA ILE A 39 6.94 -14.55 7.08
C ILE A 39 6.37 -13.42 7.97
N PRO A 40 7.10 -12.94 8.99
CA PRO A 40 6.67 -11.78 9.76
C PRO A 40 6.40 -10.58 8.87
N ILE A 41 5.33 -9.82 9.15
CA ILE A 41 4.96 -8.64 8.34
C ILE A 41 6.13 -7.64 8.24
N ALA A 42 6.89 -7.48 9.32
CA ALA A 42 8.07 -6.60 9.36
C ALA A 42 9.23 -7.02 8.43
N ASP A 43 9.24 -8.27 7.96
CA ASP A 43 10.26 -8.82 7.05
C ASP A 43 9.83 -8.73 5.58
N HIS A 44 9.00 -7.73 5.24
CA HIS A 44 8.56 -7.42 3.89
C HIS A 44 8.97 -6.00 3.46
N GLY A 45 9.40 -5.86 2.22
CA GLY A 45 9.57 -4.58 1.54
C GLY A 45 8.40 -4.30 0.61
N LEU A 46 8.00 -3.03 0.52
CA LEU A 46 6.97 -2.54 -0.41
C LEU A 46 7.64 -1.92 -1.64
N ILE A 47 7.24 -2.34 -2.83
CA ILE A 47 7.61 -1.72 -4.12
C ILE A 47 6.32 -1.33 -4.86
N GLY A 48 6.38 -0.34 -5.76
CA GLY A 48 5.21 0.04 -6.54
C GLY A 48 5.49 1.11 -7.57
N ASN A 49 4.49 1.40 -8.40
CA ASN A 49 4.58 2.38 -9.50
C ASN A 49 3.43 3.39 -9.54
N LEU A 50 2.72 3.59 -8.42
CA LEU A 50 1.55 4.50 -8.30
C LEU A 50 0.32 4.07 -9.14
N ARG A 51 0.34 2.88 -9.73
CA ARG A 51 -0.86 2.17 -10.18
C ARG A 51 -1.18 1.02 -9.25
N THR A 52 -0.14 0.28 -8.87
CA THR A 52 -0.19 -0.85 -7.97
C THR A 52 1.09 -0.93 -7.12
N ALA A 53 1.09 -1.84 -6.15
CA ALA A 53 2.23 -2.18 -5.32
C ALA A 53 2.32 -3.68 -5.05
N ALA A 54 3.52 -4.13 -4.71
CA ALA A 54 3.82 -5.51 -4.35
C ALA A 54 4.57 -5.59 -3.02
N LEU A 55 4.28 -6.63 -2.24
CA LEU A 55 5.04 -6.98 -1.04
C LEU A 55 6.06 -8.07 -1.34
N VAL A 56 7.31 -7.82 -0.99
CA VAL A 56 8.46 -8.71 -1.21
C VAL A 56 9.03 -9.15 0.13
N SER A 57 8.92 -10.44 0.44
CA SER A 57 9.47 -11.03 1.66
C SER A 57 11.00 -11.13 1.63
N MET A 58 11.62 -11.17 2.81
CA MET A 58 13.07 -11.24 2.96
C MET A 58 13.69 -12.54 2.39
N ASP A 59 12.90 -13.61 2.22
CA ASP A 59 13.31 -14.84 1.54
C ASP A 59 13.12 -14.80 0.01
N GLY A 60 12.77 -13.64 -0.56
CA GLY A 60 12.72 -13.42 -2.00
C GLY A 60 11.40 -13.80 -2.68
N SER A 61 10.30 -13.89 -1.94
CA SER A 61 8.96 -14.13 -2.50
C SER A 61 8.17 -12.84 -2.63
N ILE A 62 7.47 -12.65 -3.74
CA ILE A 62 6.40 -11.67 -3.86
C ILE A 62 5.14 -12.32 -3.30
N GLU A 63 4.60 -11.75 -2.22
CA GLU A 63 3.51 -12.36 -1.44
C GLU A 63 2.15 -11.68 -1.64
N SER A 64 2.14 -10.43 -2.09
CA SER A 64 0.90 -9.70 -2.39
C SER A 64 1.12 -8.86 -3.63
N TYR A 65 0.28 -9.01 -4.64
CA TYR A 65 0.34 -8.22 -5.86
C TYR A 65 -0.99 -8.25 -6.62
N CYS A 66 -1.49 -7.07 -6.98
CA CYS A 66 -2.69 -6.87 -7.81
C CYS A 66 -2.28 -6.16 -9.10
N VAL A 67 -2.94 -6.46 -10.22
CA VAL A 67 -2.61 -5.86 -11.52
C VAL A 67 -3.90 -5.63 -12.33
N PRO A 68 -4.05 -4.49 -13.03
CA PRO A 68 -3.09 -3.39 -13.16
C PRO A 68 -3.11 -2.37 -11.99
N ASN A 69 -4.18 -2.30 -11.22
CA ASN A 69 -4.40 -1.28 -10.20
C ASN A 69 -4.47 -1.86 -8.78
N PHE A 70 -4.45 -1.00 -7.76
CA PHE A 70 -4.57 -1.41 -6.36
C PHE A 70 -5.83 -2.24 -6.08
N ASP A 71 -6.98 -1.83 -6.58
CA ASP A 71 -8.28 -2.47 -6.35
C ASP A 71 -8.53 -3.68 -7.28
N SER A 72 -7.64 -3.94 -8.24
CA SER A 72 -7.76 -5.07 -9.15
C SER A 72 -7.69 -6.42 -8.40
N PRO A 73 -8.21 -7.51 -8.98
CA PRO A 73 -8.06 -8.83 -8.40
C PRO A 73 -6.59 -9.22 -8.21
N SER A 74 -6.27 -9.83 -7.07
CA SER A 74 -4.90 -10.24 -6.80
C SER A 74 -4.48 -11.39 -7.70
N ILE A 75 -3.22 -11.38 -8.13
CA ILE A 75 -2.56 -12.53 -8.76
C ILE A 75 -1.59 -13.23 -7.81
N PHE A 76 -1.16 -12.53 -6.75
CA PHE A 76 -0.43 -13.08 -5.62
C PHE A 76 -1.07 -12.59 -4.32
N ALA A 77 -1.32 -13.51 -3.40
CA ALA A 77 -1.91 -13.33 -2.08
C ALA A 77 -1.34 -14.35 -1.07
N ARG A 78 -0.08 -14.81 -1.29
CA ARG A 78 0.63 -15.73 -0.40
C ARG A 78 0.63 -15.31 1.07
N ILE A 79 0.65 -14.00 1.30
CA ILE A 79 0.63 -13.44 2.66
C ILE A 79 -0.69 -13.79 3.37
N LEU A 80 -1.80 -13.93 2.64
CA LEU A 80 -3.07 -14.40 3.18
C LEU A 80 -3.10 -15.92 3.24
N ASP A 81 -2.65 -16.59 2.19
CA ASP A 81 -2.69 -18.04 2.11
C ASP A 81 -1.40 -18.60 1.53
N LYS A 82 -0.59 -19.25 2.38
CA LYS A 82 0.78 -19.67 2.03
C LYS A 82 0.86 -20.69 0.88
N ASP A 83 -0.24 -21.40 0.65
CA ASP A 83 -0.35 -22.51 -0.30
C ASP A 83 -1.21 -22.14 -1.51
N LYS A 84 -2.40 -21.55 -1.32
CA LYS A 84 -3.33 -21.21 -2.42
C LYS A 84 -3.12 -19.82 -3.00
N GLY A 85 -2.48 -18.91 -2.26
CA GLY A 85 -2.43 -17.50 -2.60
C GLY A 85 -1.59 -17.15 -3.83
N GLY A 86 -0.80 -18.09 -4.36
CA GLY A 86 0.12 -17.83 -5.47
C GLY A 86 1.30 -16.93 -5.09
N HIS A 87 2.40 -17.05 -5.83
CA HIS A 87 3.64 -16.36 -5.53
C HIS A 87 4.57 -16.21 -6.72
N PHE A 88 5.53 -15.29 -6.59
CA PHE A 88 6.71 -15.25 -7.44
C PHE A 88 7.95 -15.24 -6.55
N SER A 89 8.69 -16.34 -6.46
CA SER A 89 9.85 -16.49 -5.58
C SER A 89 11.16 -16.66 -6.33
N ILE A 90 12.22 -16.03 -5.84
CA ILE A 90 13.60 -16.19 -6.31
C ILE A 90 14.49 -16.32 -5.08
N MET A 91 15.09 -17.48 -4.87
CA MET A 91 15.94 -17.73 -3.70
C MET A 91 17.00 -18.81 -3.98
N PRO A 92 18.10 -18.87 -3.20
CA PRO A 92 19.02 -19.99 -3.27
C PRO A 92 18.39 -21.31 -2.82
N THR A 93 18.84 -22.45 -3.39
CA THR A 93 18.41 -23.80 -2.94
C THR A 93 19.27 -24.39 -1.82
N ILE A 94 20.31 -23.66 -1.42
CA ILE A 94 21.19 -23.97 -0.29
C ILE A 94 20.91 -23.03 0.88
N PRO A 95 21.24 -23.39 2.14
CA PRO A 95 21.02 -22.51 3.29
C PRO A 95 21.65 -21.14 3.11
N PHE A 96 20.94 -20.07 3.46
CA PHE A 96 21.42 -18.71 3.25
C PHE A 96 21.00 -17.78 4.39
N SER A 97 21.72 -16.67 4.54
CA SER A 97 21.25 -15.51 5.31
C SER A 97 20.82 -14.41 4.35
N ALA A 98 19.79 -13.65 4.71
CA ALA A 98 19.23 -12.60 3.88
C ALA A 98 19.33 -11.23 4.54
N LYS A 99 19.55 -10.20 3.72
CA LYS A 99 19.41 -8.79 4.10
C LYS A 99 18.68 -8.03 3.01
N GLN A 100 17.77 -7.15 3.42
CA GLN A 100 16.96 -6.36 2.51
C GLN A 100 17.19 -4.87 2.77
N ASN A 101 17.35 -4.09 1.69
CA ASN A 101 17.49 -2.64 1.74
C ASN A 101 16.93 -2.01 0.47
N TYR A 102 16.45 -0.78 0.54
CA TYR A 102 16.15 0.00 -0.65
C TYR A 102 17.44 0.56 -1.26
N LEU A 103 17.46 0.74 -2.58
CA LEU A 103 18.47 1.59 -3.21
C LEU A 103 18.27 3.05 -2.77
N ALA A 104 19.36 3.82 -2.73
CA ALA A 104 19.37 5.17 -2.20
C ALA A 104 18.26 6.05 -2.83
N SER A 105 17.50 6.73 -1.97
CA SER A 105 16.42 7.66 -2.37
C SER A 105 15.39 7.06 -3.36
N SER A 106 15.05 5.77 -3.21
CA SER A 106 14.14 5.09 -4.14
C SER A 106 13.17 4.11 -3.48
N ASN A 107 12.20 3.63 -4.26
CA ASN A 107 11.37 2.46 -3.97
C ASN A 107 11.85 1.21 -4.74
N VAL A 108 13.12 1.16 -5.13
CA VAL A 108 13.73 -0.04 -5.70
C VAL A 108 14.33 -0.85 -4.56
N LEU A 109 13.89 -2.10 -4.43
CA LEU A 109 14.24 -2.97 -3.32
C LEU A 109 15.38 -3.90 -3.74
N GLN A 110 16.35 -4.10 -2.84
CA GLN A 110 17.45 -5.03 -3.02
C GLN A 110 17.45 -6.04 -1.87
N THR A 111 17.40 -7.32 -2.21
CA THR A 111 17.54 -8.44 -1.27
C THR A 111 18.82 -9.20 -1.58
N LYS A 112 19.75 -9.28 -0.62
CA LYS A 112 21.01 -10.01 -0.75
C LYS A 112 20.93 -11.34 0.00
N PHE A 113 21.24 -12.42 -0.70
CA PHE A 113 21.40 -13.76 -0.14
C PHE A 113 22.88 -14.08 -0.01
N MET A 114 23.30 -14.53 1.18
CA MET A 114 24.70 -14.77 1.52
C MET A 114 24.87 -16.20 2.04
N ASN A 115 25.82 -16.90 1.43
CA ASN A 115 26.31 -18.22 1.81
C ASN A 115 27.85 -18.24 1.64
N ASP A 116 28.54 -19.21 2.23
CA ASP A 116 30.00 -19.36 2.05
C ASP A 116 30.38 -19.60 0.57
N ALA A 117 29.51 -20.25 -0.22
CA ALA A 117 29.67 -20.46 -1.65
C ALA A 117 29.58 -19.17 -2.50
N GLY A 118 28.99 -18.10 -1.96
CA GLY A 118 28.88 -16.82 -2.66
C GLY A 118 27.77 -15.88 -2.19
N VAL A 119 27.54 -14.84 -2.99
CA VAL A 119 26.54 -13.80 -2.71
C VAL A 119 25.74 -13.49 -3.96
N VAL A 120 24.41 -13.59 -3.87
CA VAL A 120 23.47 -13.20 -4.93
C VAL A 120 22.61 -12.05 -4.45
N SER A 121 22.35 -11.09 -5.34
CA SER A 121 21.48 -9.94 -5.10
C SER A 121 20.29 -10.00 -6.03
N VAL A 122 19.08 -9.85 -5.49
CA VAL A 122 17.84 -9.65 -6.24
C VAL A 122 17.43 -8.19 -6.11
N THR A 123 17.19 -7.52 -7.23
CA THR A 123 16.71 -6.13 -7.29
C THR A 123 15.30 -6.12 -7.87
N ASP A 124 14.32 -5.78 -7.05
CA ASP A 124 12.89 -5.80 -7.36
C ASP A 124 12.35 -4.37 -7.53
N PHE A 125 11.62 -4.11 -8.61
CA PHE A 125 10.96 -2.82 -8.82
C PHE A 125 9.81 -2.92 -9.83
N LEU A 126 8.89 -1.94 -9.77
CA LEU A 126 7.93 -1.69 -10.84
C LEU A 126 8.39 -0.45 -11.61
N PRO A 127 8.42 -0.49 -12.96
CA PRO A 127 8.90 0.62 -13.77
C PRO A 127 8.17 1.94 -13.54
N ARG A 128 8.94 3.03 -13.57
CA ARG A 128 8.44 4.42 -13.61
C ARG A 128 9.12 5.18 -14.74
N PRO A 129 8.38 5.73 -15.72
CA PRO A 129 8.97 6.61 -16.71
C PRO A 129 9.42 7.93 -16.05
N LYS A 130 10.38 8.61 -16.68
CA LYS A 130 10.78 9.95 -16.27
C LYS A 130 9.57 10.87 -16.44
N LYS A 131 9.35 11.74 -15.45
CA LYS A 131 8.41 12.84 -15.60
C LYS A 131 9.12 13.97 -16.34
N ASP A 132 8.88 14.14 -17.64
CA ASP A 132 9.45 15.26 -18.38
C ASP A 132 8.53 16.50 -18.27
N PRO A 133 9.01 17.62 -17.69
CA PRO A 133 8.20 18.84 -17.57
C PRO A 133 7.78 19.46 -18.91
N ALA A 134 8.48 19.13 -20.01
CA ALA A 134 8.24 19.69 -21.33
C ALA A 134 7.36 18.81 -22.24
N ASP A 135 7.04 17.57 -21.84
CA ASP A 135 6.30 16.60 -22.65
C ASP A 135 4.77 16.66 -22.46
N SER A 136 4.17 17.86 -22.48
CA SER A 136 2.72 17.96 -22.68
C SER A 136 2.30 17.67 -24.13
N HIS A 137 3.26 17.59 -25.06
CA HIS A 137 3.00 17.55 -26.52
C HIS A 137 3.73 16.44 -27.31
N THR A 138 4.59 15.61 -26.71
CA THR A 138 5.03 14.35 -27.35
C THR A 138 4.48 13.15 -26.59
N THR A 139 4.18 12.06 -27.29
CA THR A 139 3.53 10.87 -26.73
C THR A 139 4.32 10.38 -25.50
N PRO A 140 3.75 10.45 -24.27
CA PRO A 140 4.47 10.03 -23.08
C PRO A 140 4.83 8.55 -23.22
N LYS A 141 6.07 8.18 -22.87
CA LYS A 141 6.46 6.75 -22.80
C LYS A 141 5.43 6.02 -21.95
N PRO A 142 4.82 4.91 -22.43
CA PRO A 142 3.76 4.25 -21.71
C PRO A 142 4.28 3.71 -20.38
N LEU A 143 3.42 3.74 -19.35
CA LEU A 143 3.71 3.06 -18.10
C LEU A 143 3.67 1.55 -18.36
N LEU A 144 4.81 0.90 -18.21
CA LEU A 144 4.94 -0.54 -18.40
C LEU A 144 4.35 -1.26 -17.18
N GLN A 145 3.33 -2.10 -17.41
CA GLN A 145 2.72 -2.97 -16.39
C GLN A 145 3.61 -4.18 -16.12
N TRP A 146 4.84 -3.92 -15.70
CA TRP A 146 5.87 -4.94 -15.52
C TRP A 146 6.25 -5.03 -14.05
N LEU A 147 6.59 -6.23 -13.64
CA LEU A 147 7.23 -6.56 -12.38
C LEU A 147 8.61 -7.12 -12.70
N VAL A 148 9.65 -6.32 -12.43
CA VAL A 148 11.02 -6.63 -12.83
C VAL A 148 11.82 -7.11 -11.63
N ARG A 149 12.48 -8.26 -11.80
CA ARG A 149 13.29 -8.90 -10.76
C ARG A 149 14.65 -9.28 -11.35
N ARG A 150 15.67 -8.47 -11.04
CA ARG A 150 17.04 -8.64 -11.56
C ARG A 150 17.90 -9.39 -10.56
N VAL A 151 18.39 -10.58 -10.93
CA VAL A 151 19.19 -11.49 -10.11
C VAL A 151 20.63 -11.46 -10.57
N GLU A 152 21.55 -11.02 -9.71
CA GLU A 152 22.97 -10.90 -10.03
C GLU A 152 23.82 -11.66 -9.02
N CYS A 153 24.74 -12.51 -9.49
CA CYS A 153 25.74 -13.13 -8.64
C CYS A 153 26.92 -12.18 -8.47
N ILE A 154 27.06 -11.63 -7.26
CA ILE A 154 28.07 -10.63 -6.91
C ILE A 154 29.42 -11.30 -6.63
N ARG A 155 29.40 -12.53 -6.11
CA ARG A 155 30.60 -13.27 -5.74
C ARG A 155 30.33 -14.77 -5.72
N GLY A 156 31.28 -15.58 -6.18
CA GLY A 156 31.24 -17.03 -6.06
C GLY A 156 30.21 -17.68 -6.98
N ARG A 157 29.52 -18.72 -6.51
CA ARG A 157 28.58 -19.51 -7.31
C ARG A 157 27.41 -20.02 -6.47
N LEU A 158 26.18 -19.75 -6.90
CA LEU A 158 24.97 -20.16 -6.18
C LEU A 158 23.89 -20.78 -7.10
N PRO A 159 23.24 -21.88 -6.66
CA PRO A 159 22.01 -22.38 -7.26
C PRO A 159 20.84 -21.48 -6.89
N ILE A 160 20.19 -20.88 -7.87
CA ILE A 160 19.00 -20.05 -7.68
C ILE A 160 17.78 -20.75 -8.28
N LEU A 161 16.75 -20.94 -7.45
CA LEU A 161 15.44 -21.41 -7.89
C LEU A 161 14.51 -20.20 -8.05
N MET A 162 13.96 -20.05 -9.25
CA MET A 162 12.86 -19.14 -9.52
C MET A 162 11.57 -19.95 -9.71
N GLN A 163 10.48 -19.53 -9.06
CA GLN A 163 9.15 -20.08 -9.28
C GLN A 163 8.16 -18.92 -9.50
N CYS A 164 7.35 -19.00 -10.54
CA CYS A 164 6.27 -18.07 -10.81
C CYS A 164 4.95 -18.86 -10.89
N ALA A 165 4.09 -18.64 -9.90
CA ALA A 165 2.87 -19.39 -9.67
C ALA A 165 1.70 -18.42 -9.43
N PRO A 166 1.16 -17.78 -10.48
CA PRO A 166 0.01 -16.88 -10.35
C PRO A 166 -1.23 -17.64 -9.87
N ALA A 167 -2.04 -16.95 -9.06
CA ALA A 167 -3.34 -17.40 -8.58
C ALA A 167 -4.39 -16.33 -8.95
N PHE A 168 -5.00 -16.48 -10.13
CA PHE A 168 -5.86 -15.47 -10.73
C PHE A 168 -7.15 -15.25 -9.95
N HIS A 169 -7.61 -13.99 -9.94
CA HIS A 169 -8.85 -13.57 -9.31
C HIS A 169 -8.96 -14.06 -7.86
N TYR A 170 -7.95 -13.70 -7.04
CA TYR A 170 -7.85 -14.14 -5.64
C TYR A 170 -7.70 -15.66 -5.48
N GLY A 171 -7.18 -16.37 -6.49
CA GLY A 171 -7.06 -17.82 -6.53
C GLY A 171 -8.38 -18.56 -6.81
N MET A 172 -9.41 -17.86 -7.31
CA MET A 172 -10.69 -18.47 -7.67
C MET A 172 -10.71 -19.00 -9.10
N HIS A 173 -9.97 -18.38 -10.02
CA HIS A 173 -10.03 -18.72 -11.43
C HIS A 173 -8.98 -19.75 -11.80
N ASP A 174 -9.36 -20.67 -12.69
CA ASP A 174 -8.42 -21.54 -13.37
C ASP A 174 -7.63 -20.77 -14.43
N HIS A 175 -6.45 -21.28 -14.78
CA HIS A 175 -5.63 -20.73 -15.86
C HIS A 175 -4.86 -21.81 -16.60
N THR A 176 -4.55 -21.54 -17.86
CA THR A 176 -3.68 -22.38 -18.67
C THR A 176 -2.28 -21.77 -18.73
N THR A 177 -1.27 -22.62 -18.82
CA THR A 177 0.13 -22.20 -18.91
C THR A 177 0.76 -22.85 -20.12
N THR A 178 1.39 -22.04 -20.97
CA THR A 178 2.11 -22.50 -22.16
C THR A 178 3.52 -21.95 -22.14
N ILE A 179 4.49 -22.75 -22.60
CA ILE A 179 5.87 -22.32 -22.79
C ILE A 179 6.11 -22.28 -24.29
N ILE A 180 6.30 -21.08 -24.81
CA ILE A 180 6.41 -20.80 -26.25
C ILE A 180 7.67 -20.02 -26.55
N ASP A 181 8.02 -19.90 -27.83
CA ASP A 181 9.14 -19.07 -28.26
C ASP A 181 8.91 -17.58 -27.97
N ASP A 182 9.97 -16.91 -27.53
CA ASP A 182 9.97 -15.48 -27.26
C ASP A 182 10.50 -14.69 -28.46
N GLU A 183 9.58 -14.16 -29.25
CA GLU A 183 9.88 -13.35 -30.44
C GLU A 183 10.31 -11.90 -30.11
N SER A 184 10.41 -11.54 -28.83
CA SER A 184 10.74 -10.18 -28.39
C SER A 184 12.21 -9.95 -28.06
N VAL A 185 13.07 -10.92 -28.34
CA VAL A 185 14.51 -10.82 -28.18
C VAL A 185 15.14 -10.48 -29.53
N PRO A 186 16.09 -9.52 -29.63
CA PRO A 186 16.81 -9.28 -30.87
C PRO A 186 17.49 -10.57 -31.36
N ILE A 187 17.43 -10.85 -32.66
CA ILE A 187 18.05 -12.01 -33.31
C ILE A 187 19.58 -11.90 -33.21
N ALA A 188 20.15 -12.26 -32.05
CA ALA A 188 21.59 -12.25 -31.79
C ALA A 188 21.96 -13.18 -30.62
N ILE A 189 21.28 -14.33 -30.47
CA ILE A 189 21.79 -15.42 -29.64
C ILE A 189 22.60 -16.34 -30.58
N PRO A 190 23.94 -16.39 -30.47
CA PRO A 190 24.73 -17.27 -31.30
C PRO A 190 24.44 -18.73 -30.91
N HIS A 191 24.10 -19.56 -31.91
CA HIS A 191 23.80 -21.01 -31.86
C HIS A 191 22.41 -21.41 -31.32
N GLY A 192 21.41 -21.44 -32.21
CA GLY A 192 20.33 -22.45 -32.24
C GLY A 192 19.34 -22.55 -31.07
N VAL A 193 19.56 -21.87 -29.94
CA VAL A 193 18.66 -21.90 -28.78
C VAL A 193 17.74 -20.68 -28.86
N GLN A 194 16.50 -20.95 -29.21
CA GLN A 194 15.43 -19.95 -29.20
C GLN A 194 14.99 -19.72 -27.75
N GLN A 195 15.07 -18.48 -27.27
CA GLN A 195 14.60 -18.10 -25.94
C GLN A 195 13.12 -18.43 -25.81
N LYS A 196 12.72 -18.99 -24.66
CA LYS A 196 11.32 -19.30 -24.34
C LYS A 196 10.72 -18.25 -23.40
N LYS A 197 9.40 -18.16 -23.40
CA LYS A 197 8.60 -17.43 -22.39
C LYS A 197 7.45 -18.29 -21.91
N ALA A 198 7.01 -18.07 -20.68
CA ALA A 198 5.78 -18.67 -20.18
C ALA A 198 4.61 -17.69 -20.34
N VAL A 199 3.47 -18.17 -20.81
CA VAL A 199 2.22 -17.39 -20.93
C VAL A 199 1.15 -18.06 -20.07
N PHE A 200 0.56 -17.27 -19.18
CA PHE A 200 -0.53 -17.64 -18.30
C PHE A 200 -1.81 -16.97 -18.79
N VAL A 201 -2.84 -17.76 -19.11
CA VAL A 201 -4.12 -17.24 -19.61
C VAL A 201 -5.23 -17.65 -18.66
N SER A 202 -5.89 -16.66 -18.06
CA SER A 202 -7.14 -16.80 -17.32
C SER A 202 -8.23 -15.97 -18.01
N GLU A 203 -9.47 -16.04 -17.53
CA GLU A 203 -10.66 -15.48 -18.17
C GLU A 203 -10.51 -14.00 -18.57
N ASN A 204 -10.01 -13.16 -17.64
CA ASN A 204 -9.98 -11.70 -17.80
C ASN A 204 -8.56 -11.11 -17.79
N LEU A 205 -7.53 -11.96 -17.72
CA LEU A 205 -6.15 -11.52 -17.60
C LEU A 205 -5.20 -12.54 -18.23
N THR A 206 -4.31 -12.03 -19.08
CA THR A 206 -3.14 -12.75 -19.58
C THR A 206 -1.89 -12.16 -18.97
N LEU A 207 -0.96 -13.01 -18.57
CA LEU A 207 0.38 -12.62 -18.13
C LEU A 207 1.42 -13.38 -18.95
N ASP A 208 2.56 -12.78 -19.21
CA ASP A 208 3.73 -13.52 -19.66
C ASP A 208 4.97 -13.25 -18.79
N LEU A 209 5.74 -14.31 -18.58
CA LEU A 209 7.01 -14.29 -17.87
C LEU A 209 8.14 -14.46 -18.89
N ARG A 210 8.98 -13.43 -18.95
CA ARG A 210 10.16 -13.37 -19.81
C ARG A 210 11.43 -13.24 -19.00
N TYR A 211 12.57 -13.43 -19.65
CA TYR A 211 13.87 -13.20 -19.03
C TYR A 211 14.86 -12.50 -19.96
N VAL A 212 15.89 -11.88 -19.38
CA VAL A 212 17.07 -11.38 -20.09
C VAL A 212 18.28 -11.90 -19.35
N VAL A 213 19.24 -12.43 -20.10
CA VAL A 213 20.54 -12.89 -19.59
C VAL A 213 21.63 -11.88 -19.94
N GLU A 214 22.49 -11.56 -19.00
CA GLU A 214 23.63 -10.67 -19.22
C GLU A 214 24.82 -11.05 -18.32
N ASN A 215 26.00 -10.58 -18.70
CA ASN A 215 27.17 -10.56 -17.82
C ASN A 215 27.43 -9.12 -17.37
N THR A 216 27.88 -8.93 -16.14
CA THR A 216 28.11 -7.65 -15.47
C THR A 216 29.58 -7.50 -15.06
N GLY A 217 30.02 -6.27 -14.79
CA GLY A 217 31.38 -5.99 -14.32
C GLY A 217 32.48 -6.17 -15.37
N ALA A 218 33.73 -6.32 -14.92
CA ALA A 218 34.90 -6.50 -15.79
C ALA A 218 34.81 -7.76 -16.67
N ALA A 219 34.15 -8.81 -16.16
CA ALA A 219 33.91 -10.06 -16.89
C ALA A 219 33.06 -9.87 -18.17
N ALA A 220 32.25 -8.82 -18.25
CA ALA A 220 31.51 -8.47 -19.47
C ALA A 220 32.40 -7.88 -20.57
N ALA A 221 33.54 -7.27 -20.21
CA ALA A 221 34.46 -6.63 -21.15
C ALA A 221 35.43 -7.63 -21.79
N ASP A 222 35.76 -8.72 -21.08
CA ASP A 222 36.74 -9.72 -21.52
C ASP A 222 36.18 -10.77 -22.50
N GLY A 223 34.88 -10.75 -22.80
CA GLY A 223 34.24 -11.56 -23.85
C GLY A 223 34.26 -13.09 -23.65
N GLY A 224 34.98 -13.60 -22.64
CA GLY A 224 35.21 -15.02 -22.40
C GLY A 224 34.20 -15.71 -21.47
N MET A 225 33.24 -14.97 -20.89
CA MET A 225 32.26 -15.54 -19.96
C MET A 225 30.99 -16.00 -20.66
N THR A 226 30.58 -17.24 -20.40
CA THR A 226 29.31 -17.79 -20.90
C THR A 226 28.11 -17.10 -20.24
N LEU A 227 27.05 -16.86 -21.00
CA LEU A 227 25.79 -16.37 -20.45
C LEU A 227 25.14 -17.45 -19.56
N PRO A 228 24.34 -17.06 -18.55
CA PRO A 228 23.58 -18.02 -17.76
C PRO A 228 22.54 -18.73 -18.62
N GLU A 229 22.42 -20.05 -18.44
CA GLU A 229 21.42 -20.87 -19.12
C GLU A 229 20.11 -20.89 -18.32
N VAL A 230 18.99 -20.66 -19.00
CA VAL A 230 17.66 -20.64 -18.38
C VAL A 230 16.75 -21.60 -19.14
N SER A 231 16.26 -22.63 -18.44
CA SER A 231 15.23 -23.55 -18.93
C SER A 231 13.98 -23.39 -18.07
N LEU A 232 12.84 -23.08 -18.71
CA LEU A 232 11.55 -22.98 -18.03
C LEU A 232 10.88 -24.36 -18.02
N ASP A 233 10.53 -24.84 -16.84
CA ASP A 233 9.83 -26.11 -16.63
C ASP A 233 8.47 -25.86 -16.00
N PHE A 234 7.49 -26.70 -16.32
CA PHE A 234 6.19 -26.67 -15.64
C PHE A 234 6.34 -27.11 -14.18
N LEU A 235 5.57 -26.48 -13.31
CA LEU A 235 5.48 -26.79 -11.90
C LEU A 235 4.01 -27.02 -11.54
N ASP A 236 3.67 -28.25 -11.16
CA ASP A 236 2.33 -28.59 -10.70
C ASP A 236 2.20 -28.38 -9.18
N LEU A 237 1.33 -27.43 -8.80
CA LEU A 237 1.00 -27.11 -7.41
C LEU A 237 -0.47 -27.41 -7.08
N SER A 238 -1.13 -28.26 -7.87
CA SER A 238 -2.52 -28.68 -7.63
C SER A 238 -2.71 -29.28 -6.23
N SER A 239 -1.72 -30.02 -5.73
CA SER A 239 -1.69 -30.54 -4.35
C SER A 239 -1.74 -29.46 -3.26
N LYS A 240 -1.36 -28.22 -3.60
CA LYS A 240 -1.44 -27.04 -2.73
C LYS A 240 -2.66 -26.16 -3.01
N GLY A 241 -3.55 -26.60 -3.92
CA GLY A 241 -4.76 -25.88 -4.28
C GLY A 241 -4.61 -24.87 -5.42
N HIS A 242 -3.50 -24.88 -6.16
CA HIS A 242 -3.39 -24.09 -7.38
C HIS A 242 -4.31 -24.61 -8.49
N ARG A 243 -4.83 -23.67 -9.28
CA ARG A 243 -5.83 -23.90 -10.34
C ARG A 243 -5.27 -23.85 -11.78
N GLY A 244 -3.97 -23.99 -11.89
CA GLY A 244 -3.25 -24.00 -13.16
C GLY A 244 -1.77 -24.24 -12.92
N LEU A 245 -1.06 -24.65 -13.98
CA LEU A 245 0.37 -24.94 -13.88
C LEU A 245 1.14 -23.65 -13.59
N ALA A 246 2.11 -23.73 -12.69
CA ALA A 246 3.13 -22.72 -12.49
C ALA A 246 4.32 -23.00 -13.41
N VAL A 247 5.33 -22.12 -13.37
CA VAL A 247 6.63 -22.38 -14.00
C VAL A 247 7.75 -22.20 -13.00
N GLN A 248 8.83 -22.94 -13.21
CA GLN A 248 10.06 -22.81 -12.44
C GLN A 248 11.29 -22.91 -13.33
N THR A 249 12.42 -22.47 -12.79
CA THR A 249 13.74 -22.71 -13.38
C THR A 249 14.78 -22.76 -12.28
N LEU A 250 15.74 -23.68 -12.43
CA LEU A 250 16.92 -23.76 -11.58
C LEU A 250 18.11 -23.26 -12.40
N VAL A 251 18.71 -22.17 -11.95
CA VAL A 251 19.84 -21.52 -12.63
C VAL A 251 21.03 -21.48 -11.69
N GLU A 252 22.16 -21.99 -12.15
CA GLU A 252 23.45 -21.85 -11.45
C GLU A 252 24.10 -20.54 -11.89
N LEU A 253 24.18 -19.56 -11.00
CA LEU A 253 24.82 -18.28 -11.30
C LEU A 253 26.22 -18.19 -10.74
N THR A 254 27.18 -17.87 -11.60
CA THR A 254 28.57 -17.56 -11.24
C THR A 254 28.80 -16.05 -11.21
N GLU A 255 29.83 -15.62 -10.49
CA GLU A 255 30.21 -14.23 -10.30
C GLU A 255 30.20 -13.42 -11.61
N GLY A 256 29.39 -12.36 -11.66
CA GLY A 256 29.22 -11.53 -12.84
C GLY A 256 28.08 -11.97 -13.76
N GLN A 257 27.46 -13.13 -13.57
CA GLN A 257 26.26 -13.51 -14.32
C GLN A 257 25.00 -12.90 -13.71
N CYS A 258 24.08 -12.52 -14.59
CA CYS A 258 22.83 -11.88 -14.23
C CYS A 258 21.67 -12.40 -15.08
N VAL A 259 20.52 -12.62 -14.43
CA VAL A 259 19.25 -12.95 -15.08
C VAL A 259 18.19 -11.99 -14.57
N THR A 260 17.53 -11.28 -15.48
CA THR A 260 16.37 -10.45 -15.14
C THR A 260 15.10 -11.15 -15.55
N PHE A 261 14.23 -11.49 -14.59
CA PHE A 261 12.89 -12.00 -14.85
C PHE A 261 11.87 -10.86 -14.87
N ILE A 262 10.93 -10.92 -15.81
CA ILE A 262 9.94 -9.87 -16.02
C ILE A 262 8.57 -10.52 -16.19
N LEU A 263 7.70 -10.32 -15.20
CA LEU A 263 6.28 -10.68 -15.31
C LEU A 263 5.52 -9.45 -15.78
N ARG A 264 4.68 -9.59 -16.81
CA ARG A 264 3.99 -8.45 -17.41
C ARG A 264 2.62 -8.83 -17.97
N THR A 265 1.80 -7.81 -18.21
CA THR A 265 0.59 -7.92 -19.04
C THR A 265 0.99 -7.66 -20.50
N PRO A 266 0.85 -8.62 -21.43
CA PRO A 266 1.10 -8.37 -22.85
C PRO A 266 0.04 -7.40 -23.43
N PRO A 267 0.36 -6.65 -24.49
CA PRO A 267 -0.60 -5.78 -25.16
C PRO A 267 -1.78 -6.59 -25.72
N SER A 268 -2.97 -5.99 -25.74
CA SER A 268 -4.15 -6.62 -26.35
C SER A 268 -3.91 -6.89 -27.85
N PRO A 269 -4.36 -8.03 -28.40
CA PRO A 269 -4.23 -8.34 -29.83
C PRO A 269 -4.73 -7.22 -30.75
N ASP A 270 -5.80 -6.53 -30.36
CA ASP A 270 -6.41 -5.43 -31.12
C ASP A 270 -5.47 -4.22 -31.24
N VAL A 271 -4.68 -3.96 -30.19
CA VAL A 271 -3.71 -2.87 -30.13
C VAL A 271 -2.48 -3.19 -30.98
N VAL A 272 -2.05 -4.46 -30.99
CA VAL A 272 -0.94 -4.93 -31.83
C VAL A 272 -1.29 -4.77 -33.31
N ALA A 273 -2.49 -5.19 -33.71
CA ALA A 273 -2.96 -5.07 -35.09
C ALA A 273 -3.06 -3.61 -35.59
N ALA A 274 -3.44 -2.67 -34.71
CA ALA A 274 -3.54 -1.25 -35.03
C ALA A 274 -2.18 -0.54 -35.15
N GLN A 275 -1.13 -1.06 -34.49
CA GLN A 275 0.19 -0.40 -34.42
C GLN A 275 1.23 -0.96 -35.40
N THR A 276 1.01 -2.14 -35.97
CA THR A 276 1.89 -2.71 -37.00
C THR A 276 1.57 -2.13 -38.38
N SER A 277 2.24 -1.05 -38.77
CA SER A 277 2.29 -0.62 -40.17
C SER A 277 3.16 -1.58 -41.01
N LEU A 278 2.69 -1.97 -42.19
CA LEU A 278 3.32 -2.93 -43.12
C LEU A 278 4.70 -2.51 -43.69
N ILE A 279 5.24 -1.36 -43.29
CA ILE A 279 6.40 -0.74 -43.97
C ILE A 279 7.60 -0.53 -43.01
N ASN A 280 7.45 -0.75 -41.70
CA ASN A 280 8.57 -0.80 -40.74
C ASN A 280 8.15 -1.52 -39.44
N PRO A 281 8.75 -2.67 -39.07
CA PRO A 281 8.28 -3.46 -37.92
C PRO A 281 8.82 -2.89 -36.60
N ARG A 282 8.38 -1.69 -36.22
CA ARG A 282 8.55 -1.23 -34.83
C ARG A 282 7.50 -1.93 -33.99
N ARG A 283 7.93 -2.71 -32.97
CA ARG A 283 7.01 -3.26 -31.96
C ARG A 283 6.27 -2.12 -31.25
N ALA A 284 5.11 -2.43 -30.71
CA ALA A 284 4.31 -1.50 -29.91
C ALA A 284 5.17 -0.87 -28.79
N PRO A 285 5.02 0.44 -28.46
CA PRO A 285 5.84 1.09 -27.43
C PRO A 285 5.73 0.47 -26.03
N ASP A 286 4.63 -0.23 -25.75
CA ASP A 286 4.35 -0.99 -24.54
C ASP A 286 4.78 -2.48 -24.62
N ASP A 287 5.24 -2.93 -25.79
CA ASP A 287 5.87 -4.25 -26.02
C ASP A 287 7.20 -4.14 -26.78
N PRO A 288 8.17 -3.35 -26.28
CA PRO A 288 9.47 -3.17 -26.93
C PRO A 288 10.30 -4.48 -26.92
N PHE A 289 11.32 -4.52 -27.79
CA PHE A 289 12.33 -5.58 -27.73
C PHE A 289 13.02 -5.58 -26.36
N LEU A 290 13.13 -6.76 -25.78
CA LEU A 290 13.65 -6.92 -24.44
C LEU A 290 15.17 -7.11 -24.49
N THR A 291 15.91 -6.00 -24.34
CA THR A 291 17.37 -5.99 -24.33
C THR A 291 17.91 -5.65 -22.94
N LYS A 292 19.17 -6.00 -22.67
CA LYS A 292 19.84 -5.63 -21.43
C LYS A 292 19.94 -4.10 -21.26
N GLU A 293 20.14 -3.37 -22.35
CA GLU A 293 20.18 -1.90 -22.35
C GLU A 293 18.82 -1.31 -21.99
N LEU A 294 17.72 -1.88 -22.50
CA LEU A 294 16.37 -1.45 -22.14
C LEU A 294 16.12 -1.66 -20.65
N VAL A 295 16.38 -2.87 -20.13
CA VAL A 295 16.18 -3.18 -18.71
C VAL A 295 17.01 -2.25 -17.83
N GLY A 296 18.28 -2.04 -18.17
CA GLY A 296 19.15 -1.09 -17.47
C GLY A 296 18.62 0.34 -17.51
N SER A 297 18.13 0.79 -18.66
CA SER A 297 17.52 2.11 -18.85
C SER A 297 16.24 2.29 -18.01
N ILE A 298 15.40 1.26 -17.94
CA ILE A 298 14.18 1.29 -17.11
C ILE A 298 14.54 1.39 -15.62
N LEU A 299 15.53 0.62 -15.15
CA LEU A 299 15.99 0.72 -13.76
C LEU A 299 16.55 2.12 -13.44
N GLN A 300 17.37 2.68 -14.33
CA GLN A 300 17.93 4.03 -14.17
C GLN A 300 16.83 5.09 -14.15
N THR A 301 15.87 5.00 -15.07
CA THR A 301 14.73 5.94 -15.17
C THR A 301 13.84 5.84 -13.94
N THR A 302 13.58 4.63 -13.44
CA THR A 302 12.79 4.40 -12.23
C THR A 302 13.47 4.99 -11.00
N ASN A 303 14.78 4.76 -10.84
CA ASN A 303 15.56 5.39 -9.77
C ASN A 303 15.59 6.91 -9.88
N ARG A 304 15.74 7.44 -11.10
CA ARG A 304 15.72 8.88 -11.35
C ARG A 304 14.39 9.50 -10.94
N TYR A 305 13.25 8.89 -11.31
CA TYR A 305 11.92 9.35 -10.91
C TYR A 305 11.81 9.53 -9.38
N TRP A 306 12.22 8.52 -8.61
CA TRP A 306 12.15 8.59 -7.15
C TRP A 306 13.13 9.61 -6.56
N TYR A 307 14.35 9.69 -7.10
CA TYR A 307 15.32 10.67 -6.69
C TYR A 307 14.81 12.10 -6.93
N ASP A 308 14.29 12.37 -8.12
CA ASP A 308 13.76 13.68 -8.50
C ASP A 308 12.56 14.06 -7.62
N TRP A 309 11.70 13.09 -7.29
CA TRP A 309 10.64 13.29 -6.32
C TRP A 309 11.20 13.65 -4.93
N VAL A 310 12.08 12.81 -4.35
CA VAL A 310 12.69 13.05 -3.03
C VAL A 310 13.43 14.39 -2.97
N SER A 311 14.02 14.84 -4.08
CA SER A 311 14.79 16.09 -4.14
C SER A 311 13.95 17.35 -3.84
N GLN A 312 12.61 17.26 -3.97
CA GLN A 312 11.68 18.35 -3.67
C GLN A 312 11.41 18.52 -2.16
N ASN A 313 11.83 17.56 -1.33
CA ASN A 313 11.61 17.61 0.10
C ASN A 313 12.29 18.82 0.77
N THR A 314 11.54 19.52 1.62
CA THR A 314 11.97 20.71 2.36
C THR A 314 12.38 20.42 3.81
N TYR A 315 12.26 19.17 4.28
CA TYR A 315 12.59 18.81 5.67
C TYR A 315 14.11 18.84 5.95
N THR A 316 14.51 19.61 6.97
CA THR A 316 15.90 19.83 7.39
C THR A 316 16.22 19.30 8.80
N GLY A 317 15.29 18.59 9.45
CA GLY A 317 15.49 18.06 10.80
C GLY A 317 16.43 16.85 10.86
N SER A 318 16.79 16.45 12.08
CA SER A 318 17.77 15.37 12.35
C SER A 318 17.32 13.97 11.89
N TRP A 319 16.03 13.74 11.71
CA TRP A 319 15.45 12.44 11.35
C TRP A 319 15.20 12.27 9.85
N LYS A 320 16.02 12.91 9.01
CA LYS A 320 15.80 13.02 7.56
C LYS A 320 15.57 11.67 6.89
N GLU A 321 16.39 10.66 7.19
CA GLU A 321 16.27 9.34 6.57
C GLU A 321 14.94 8.65 6.91
N SER A 322 14.55 8.66 8.19
CA SER A 322 13.28 8.08 8.64
C SER A 322 12.09 8.81 8.04
N VAL A 323 12.13 10.15 7.99
CA VAL A 323 11.07 10.97 7.39
C VAL A 323 10.94 10.70 5.89
N LEU A 324 12.05 10.66 5.15
CA LEU A 324 12.05 10.38 3.72
C LEU A 324 11.55 8.96 3.42
N ARG A 325 11.94 7.97 4.24
CA ARG A 325 11.51 6.59 4.05
C ARG A 325 10.00 6.45 4.22
N SER A 326 9.43 7.12 5.24
CA SER A 326 7.98 7.18 5.47
C SER A 326 7.26 7.95 4.36
N ALA A 327 7.81 9.07 3.89
CA ALA A 327 7.23 9.85 2.81
C ALA A 327 7.13 9.04 1.51
N LEU A 328 8.18 8.30 1.15
CA LEU A 328 8.16 7.41 0.00
C LEU A 328 7.14 6.27 0.13
N ALA A 329 6.91 5.75 1.35
CA ALA A 329 5.87 4.75 1.61
C ALA A 329 4.47 5.35 1.41
N LEU A 330 4.20 6.54 1.96
CA LEU A 330 2.95 7.26 1.72
C LEU A 330 2.75 7.57 0.24
N LYS A 331 3.80 7.98 -0.46
CA LYS A 331 3.75 8.23 -1.91
C LYS A 331 3.35 6.99 -2.69
N LEU A 332 3.80 5.79 -2.30
CA LEU A 332 3.39 4.54 -2.95
C LEU A 332 1.89 4.25 -2.80
N LEU A 333 1.19 4.85 -1.85
CA LEU A 333 -0.25 4.69 -1.67
C LEU A 333 -1.09 5.67 -2.52
N VAL A 334 -0.44 6.61 -3.21
CA VAL A 334 -1.12 7.56 -4.08
C VAL A 334 -1.34 6.91 -5.45
N TYR A 335 -2.60 6.76 -5.83
CA TYR A 335 -3.02 6.31 -7.14
C TYR A 335 -2.98 7.48 -8.13
N GLU A 336 -1.93 7.52 -8.94
CA GLU A 336 -1.60 8.66 -9.80
C GLU A 336 -2.69 9.07 -10.82
N PRO A 337 -3.52 8.18 -11.42
CA PRO A 337 -4.53 8.60 -12.40
C PRO A 337 -5.56 9.58 -11.87
N THR A 338 -5.98 9.40 -10.62
CA THR A 338 -7.04 10.19 -10.01
C THR A 338 -6.52 11.04 -8.86
N GLY A 339 -5.36 10.72 -8.28
CA GLY A 339 -4.86 11.32 -7.05
C GLY A 339 -5.42 10.68 -5.78
N ALA A 340 -6.29 9.67 -5.88
CA ALA A 340 -6.83 8.93 -4.74
C ALA A 340 -5.70 8.30 -3.89
N VAL A 341 -5.88 8.23 -2.57
CA VAL A 341 -4.90 7.64 -1.66
C VAL A 341 -5.49 6.40 -1.02
N VAL A 342 -4.93 5.22 -1.30
CA VAL A 342 -5.41 3.98 -0.66
C VAL A 342 -4.96 3.91 0.80
N ALA A 343 -5.81 3.40 1.68
CA ALA A 343 -5.42 3.20 3.09
C ALA A 343 -4.40 2.06 3.25
N SER A 344 -4.43 1.07 2.35
CA SER A 344 -3.44 -0.02 2.28
C SER A 344 -3.32 -0.54 0.85
N PRO A 345 -2.12 -1.02 0.43
CA PRO A 345 -1.95 -1.72 -0.85
C PRO A 345 -2.34 -3.21 -0.77
N THR A 346 -2.80 -3.67 0.40
CA THR A 346 -3.20 -5.06 0.66
C THR A 346 -4.64 -5.12 1.15
N PHE A 347 -5.23 -6.31 1.08
CA PHE A 347 -6.57 -6.60 1.57
C PHE A 347 -6.50 -7.70 2.63
N SER A 348 -7.48 -7.73 3.53
CA SER A 348 -7.72 -8.85 4.46
C SER A 348 -6.60 -9.22 5.43
N LEU A 349 -5.59 -8.36 5.59
CA LEU A 349 -4.64 -8.56 6.68
C LEU A 349 -5.32 -8.27 8.02
N PRO A 350 -5.17 -9.15 9.02
CA PRO A 350 -5.87 -9.03 10.28
C PRO A 350 -5.22 -7.97 11.17
N GLU A 351 -6.05 -7.19 11.89
CA GLU A 351 -5.57 -6.26 12.92
C GLU A 351 -4.76 -6.98 14.02
N TYR A 352 -5.19 -8.19 14.39
CA TYR A 352 -4.44 -9.12 15.23
C TYR A 352 -4.68 -10.56 14.76
N ILE A 353 -3.69 -11.41 14.93
CA ILE A 353 -3.75 -12.82 14.48
C ILE A 353 -4.92 -13.54 15.16
N GLY A 354 -5.76 -14.20 14.35
CA GLY A 354 -6.99 -14.89 14.80
C GLY A 354 -8.20 -13.96 14.92
N GLY A 355 -8.05 -12.66 14.66
CA GLY A 355 -9.15 -11.70 14.66
C GLY A 355 -10.06 -11.78 13.45
N VAL A 356 -11.23 -11.17 13.57
CA VAL A 356 -12.27 -11.08 12.51
C VAL A 356 -12.25 -9.76 11.74
N ARG A 357 -11.41 -8.81 12.15
CA ARG A 357 -11.27 -7.47 11.54
C ARG A 357 -10.22 -7.50 10.44
N ASN A 358 -10.62 -8.15 9.35
CA ASN A 358 -9.79 -8.44 8.19
C ASN A 358 -10.48 -7.78 7.00
N TRP A 359 -10.17 -6.52 6.76
CA TRP A 359 -10.90 -5.67 5.81
C TRP A 359 -10.09 -5.41 4.54
N ASP A 360 -10.79 -5.08 3.46
CA ASP A 360 -10.16 -4.49 2.29
C ASP A 360 -9.99 -2.98 2.50
N TYR A 361 -8.74 -2.52 2.45
CA TYR A 361 -8.35 -1.12 2.63
C TYR A 361 -7.82 -0.50 1.34
N ARG A 362 -7.99 -1.17 0.18
CA ARG A 362 -7.55 -0.71 -1.14
C ARG A 362 -8.49 0.34 -1.75
N ALA A 363 -9.09 1.16 -0.91
CA ALA A 363 -10.02 2.23 -1.24
C ALA A 363 -9.52 3.57 -0.67
N SER A 364 -10.06 4.68 -1.19
CA SER A 364 -9.73 6.04 -0.77
C SER A 364 -10.61 6.49 0.38
N TRP A 365 -10.06 6.50 1.59
CA TRP A 365 -10.74 6.97 2.79
C TRP A 365 -10.49 8.47 2.95
N ILE A 366 -11.55 9.28 3.09
CA ILE A 366 -11.42 10.75 3.18
C ILE A 366 -10.45 11.13 4.30
N ARG A 367 -10.62 10.47 5.45
CA ARG A 367 -9.81 10.63 6.65
C ARG A 367 -8.34 10.34 6.44
N ASP A 368 -8.02 9.09 6.09
CA ASP A 368 -6.65 8.60 6.00
C ASP A 368 -5.85 9.37 4.93
N SER A 369 -6.54 9.72 3.85
CA SER A 369 -6.00 10.57 2.80
C SER A 369 -5.70 11.98 3.30
N SER A 370 -6.57 12.59 4.11
CA SER A 370 -6.34 13.93 4.66
C SER A 370 -5.06 14.01 5.50
N PHE A 371 -4.78 12.99 6.32
CA PHE A 371 -3.55 12.92 7.12
C PHE A 371 -2.32 12.68 6.25
N THR A 372 -2.44 11.83 5.24
CA THR A 372 -1.37 11.60 4.26
C THR A 372 -1.00 12.89 3.55
N LEU A 373 -1.98 13.68 3.13
CA LEU A 373 -1.75 14.97 2.48
C LEU A 373 -1.19 16.02 3.40
N TYR A 374 -1.65 16.08 4.66
CA TYR A 374 -1.05 16.96 5.65
C TYR A 374 0.46 16.70 5.75
N ALA A 375 0.86 15.42 5.85
CA ALA A 375 2.27 15.05 5.89
C ALA A 375 3.02 15.46 4.61
N LEU A 376 2.48 15.14 3.43
CA LEU A 376 3.12 15.47 2.15
C LEU A 376 3.29 16.98 1.93
N ILE A 377 2.25 17.78 2.19
CA ILE A 377 2.28 19.23 2.10
C ILE A 377 3.35 19.82 3.04
N ARG A 378 3.44 19.32 4.27
CA ARG A 378 4.45 19.77 5.25
C ARG A 378 5.88 19.44 4.85
N LEU A 379 6.07 18.43 4.00
CA LEU A 379 7.37 18.08 3.43
C LEU A 379 7.66 18.84 2.13
N GLY A 380 6.72 19.61 1.59
CA GLY A 380 6.86 20.39 0.36
C GLY A 380 6.32 19.71 -0.90
N PHE A 381 5.68 18.54 -0.76
CA PHE A 381 5.05 17.83 -1.87
C PHE A 381 3.62 18.34 -2.07
N THR A 382 3.45 19.25 -3.04
CA THR A 382 2.16 19.92 -3.30
C THR A 382 1.39 19.33 -4.46
N GLU A 383 2.06 18.60 -5.37
CA GLU A 383 1.44 18.02 -6.55
C GLU A 383 0.39 16.96 -6.18
N GLU A 384 0.76 16.01 -5.33
CA GLU A 384 -0.12 14.93 -4.87
C GLU A 384 -1.33 15.49 -4.13
N ALA A 385 -1.11 16.55 -3.35
CA ALA A 385 -2.18 17.26 -2.66
C ALA A 385 -3.16 17.90 -3.65
N ASN A 386 -2.65 18.55 -4.70
CA ASN A 386 -3.52 19.14 -5.72
C ASN A 386 -4.33 18.07 -6.45
N SER A 387 -3.72 16.95 -6.86
CA SER A 387 -4.43 15.85 -7.53
C SER A 387 -5.53 15.25 -6.66
N TYR A 388 -5.27 15.02 -5.36
CA TYR A 388 -6.31 14.52 -4.47
C TYR A 388 -7.41 15.56 -4.20
N LEU A 389 -7.09 16.85 -4.12
CA LEU A 389 -8.13 17.88 -4.00
C LEU A 389 -9.05 17.87 -5.21
N GLU A 390 -8.52 17.68 -6.42
CA GLU A 390 -9.33 17.51 -7.63
C GLU A 390 -10.25 16.27 -7.53
N PHE A 391 -9.73 15.13 -7.07
CA PHE A 391 -10.51 13.93 -6.79
C PHE A 391 -11.69 14.21 -5.84
N ILE A 392 -11.42 14.92 -4.75
CA ILE A 392 -12.41 15.29 -3.73
C ILE A 392 -13.45 16.27 -4.26
N PHE A 393 -13.05 17.30 -5.00
CA PHE A 393 -14.00 18.26 -5.57
C PHE A 393 -14.94 17.59 -6.57
N GLU A 394 -14.48 16.58 -7.30
CA GLU A 394 -15.36 15.76 -8.12
C GLU A 394 -16.41 15.00 -7.29
N ARG A 395 -16.03 14.47 -6.12
CA ARG A 395 -16.99 13.83 -5.19
C ARG A 395 -17.96 14.84 -4.57
N LEU A 396 -17.51 16.07 -4.29
CA LEU A 396 -18.39 17.15 -3.82
C LEU A 396 -19.42 17.58 -4.88
N ARG A 397 -19.10 17.46 -6.18
CA ARG A 397 -20.07 17.68 -7.27
C ARG A 397 -21.08 16.53 -7.38
N ASN A 398 -20.67 15.32 -6.99
CA ASN A 398 -21.49 14.11 -7.00
C ASN A 398 -21.83 13.61 -5.57
N LYS A 399 -22.37 14.52 -4.75
CA LYS A 399 -22.88 14.21 -3.41
C LYS A 399 -24.07 13.24 -3.47
N ASN A 400 -24.40 12.62 -2.35
CA ASN A 400 -25.63 11.85 -2.23
C ASN A 400 -26.86 12.78 -2.30
N PRO A 401 -28.06 12.27 -2.62
CA PRO A 401 -29.27 13.09 -2.74
C PRO A 401 -29.63 13.87 -1.46
N ASP A 402 -29.22 13.38 -0.30
CA ASP A 402 -29.39 14.02 1.01
C ASP A 402 -28.31 15.08 1.31
N GLY A 403 -27.33 15.26 0.42
CA GLY A 403 -26.18 16.15 0.59
C GLY A 403 -24.99 15.53 1.31
N SER A 404 -25.08 14.27 1.74
CA SER A 404 -23.99 13.57 2.43
C SER A 404 -22.88 13.12 1.48
N LEU A 405 -21.73 12.79 2.06
CA LEU A 405 -20.62 12.12 1.39
C LEU A 405 -20.50 10.70 1.95
N GLN A 406 -19.89 9.80 1.18
CA GLN A 406 -19.44 8.52 1.72
C GLN A 406 -18.11 8.71 2.44
N ILE A 407 -17.86 7.84 3.43
CA ILE A 407 -16.62 7.86 4.21
C ILE A 407 -15.40 7.45 3.39
N MET A 408 -15.64 6.65 2.35
CA MET A 408 -14.62 6.15 1.43
C MET A 408 -15.20 5.97 0.03
N TYR A 409 -14.31 5.94 -0.95
CA TYR A 409 -14.63 5.75 -2.37
C TYR A 409 -13.64 4.75 -2.97
N THR A 410 -14.03 4.08 -4.06
CA THR A 410 -13.05 3.36 -4.90
C THR A 410 -11.96 4.33 -5.37
N ILE A 411 -10.80 3.81 -5.81
CA ILE A 411 -9.72 4.65 -6.37
C ILE A 411 -10.15 5.41 -7.65
N HIS A 412 -11.27 5.01 -8.24
CA HIS A 412 -11.92 5.62 -9.39
C HIS A 412 -13.06 6.58 -9.02
N GLY A 413 -13.35 6.78 -7.73
CA GLY A 413 -14.39 7.68 -7.24
C GLY A 413 -15.82 7.08 -7.21
N GLY A 414 -15.97 5.80 -7.58
CA GLY A 414 -17.21 5.04 -7.42
C GLY A 414 -17.59 4.84 -5.94
N LYS A 415 -18.90 4.69 -5.71
CA LYS A 415 -19.54 4.55 -4.38
C LYS A 415 -19.88 3.11 -3.99
N ASP A 416 -19.71 2.19 -4.94
CA ASP A 416 -20.02 0.77 -4.76
C ASP A 416 -18.75 0.03 -4.30
N LEU A 417 -18.86 -0.58 -3.13
CA LEU A 417 -17.77 -1.27 -2.42
C LEU A 417 -18.34 -2.56 -1.79
N GLU A 418 -19.11 -3.31 -2.57
CA GLU A 418 -19.72 -4.58 -2.15
C GLU A 418 -18.72 -5.46 -1.39
N GLU A 419 -19.11 -5.85 -0.17
CA GLU A 419 -18.28 -6.68 0.69
C GLU A 419 -18.55 -8.16 0.38
N LEU A 420 -17.51 -8.87 -0.07
CA LEU A 420 -17.57 -10.30 -0.39
C LEU A 420 -16.59 -11.08 0.47
N GLU A 421 -17.04 -12.20 1.04
CA GLU A 421 -16.17 -13.11 1.80
C GLU A 421 -15.59 -14.21 0.89
N LEU A 422 -14.26 -14.32 0.88
CA LEU A 422 -13.50 -15.34 0.14
C LEU A 422 -13.33 -16.59 1.01
N LEU A 423 -14.28 -17.51 0.92
CA LEU A 423 -14.33 -18.70 1.79
C LEU A 423 -13.23 -19.72 1.52
N HIS A 424 -12.65 -19.72 0.32
CA HIS A 424 -11.62 -20.68 -0.10
C HIS A 424 -10.21 -20.35 0.45
N LEU A 425 -9.95 -19.12 0.88
CA LEU A 425 -8.66 -18.73 1.47
C LEU A 425 -8.66 -18.94 2.99
N ASP A 426 -7.52 -19.34 3.54
CA ASP A 426 -7.37 -19.60 4.97
C ASP A 426 -7.21 -18.31 5.79
N GLY A 427 -6.75 -17.24 5.13
CA GLY A 427 -6.43 -15.95 5.74
C GLY A 427 -5.11 -15.97 6.51
N HIS A 428 -4.53 -14.79 6.73
CA HIS A 428 -3.17 -14.69 7.27
C HIS A 428 -3.07 -15.42 8.62
N LYS A 429 -2.27 -16.49 8.68
CA LYS A 429 -2.14 -17.36 9.86
C LYS A 429 -3.48 -17.91 10.37
N GLY A 430 -4.41 -18.23 9.46
CA GLY A 430 -5.74 -18.76 9.77
C GLY A 430 -6.74 -17.70 10.25
N SER A 431 -6.42 -16.41 10.13
CA SER A 431 -7.32 -15.33 10.54
C SER A 431 -8.46 -15.17 9.54
N ARG A 432 -9.69 -15.44 9.99
CA ARG A 432 -10.89 -15.44 9.15
C ARG A 432 -11.93 -14.42 9.63
N PRO A 433 -12.79 -13.94 8.74
CA PRO A 433 -12.87 -14.27 7.31
C PRO A 433 -11.87 -13.46 6.48
N VAL A 434 -11.72 -13.82 5.21
CA VAL A 434 -11.01 -13.03 4.19
C VAL A 434 -12.08 -12.28 3.40
N ARG A 435 -11.98 -10.95 3.32
CA ARG A 435 -12.94 -10.07 2.66
C ARG A 435 -12.30 -9.21 1.56
N ILE A 436 -13.06 -8.99 0.50
CA ILE A 436 -12.81 -7.94 -0.48
C ILE A 436 -13.95 -6.93 -0.43
N GLY A 437 -13.68 -5.68 -0.79
CA GLY A 437 -14.63 -4.58 -0.59
C GLY A 437 -14.81 -4.23 0.89
N ASN A 438 -15.73 -3.30 1.17
CA ASN A 438 -15.87 -2.76 2.52
C ASN A 438 -17.29 -2.28 2.82
N GLY A 439 -17.99 -3.01 3.68
CA GLY A 439 -19.37 -2.71 4.08
C GLY A 439 -19.51 -1.52 5.01
N ALA A 440 -18.43 -0.82 5.37
CA ALA A 440 -18.53 0.45 6.09
C ALA A 440 -18.92 1.62 5.17
N ALA A 441 -18.99 1.44 3.85
CA ALA A 441 -19.36 2.49 2.89
C ALA A 441 -20.72 3.15 3.19
N ASP A 442 -21.64 2.41 3.83
CA ASP A 442 -22.98 2.88 4.23
C ASP A 442 -23.02 3.60 5.59
N HIS A 443 -21.89 3.68 6.30
CA HIS A 443 -21.87 4.32 7.62
C HIS A 443 -21.92 5.84 7.52
N ILE A 444 -22.71 6.45 8.41
CA ILE A 444 -22.69 7.89 8.62
C ILE A 444 -21.67 8.21 9.71
N GLN A 445 -20.53 8.76 9.30
CA GLN A 445 -19.48 9.30 10.17
C GLN A 445 -19.38 10.80 9.93
N LEU A 446 -19.64 11.60 10.96
CA LEU A 446 -19.67 13.06 10.83
C LEU A 446 -18.28 13.70 10.97
N ASP A 447 -17.30 12.96 11.47
CA ASP A 447 -15.91 13.40 11.60
C ASP A 447 -15.22 13.69 10.26
N ILE A 448 -15.61 12.99 9.19
CA ILE A 448 -15.02 13.15 7.85
C ILE A 448 -15.08 14.59 7.33
N TYR A 449 -16.09 15.35 7.73
CA TYR A 449 -16.29 16.73 7.25
C TYR A 449 -15.23 17.68 7.80
N GLY A 450 -14.79 17.47 9.04
CA GLY A 450 -13.71 18.26 9.64
C GLY A 450 -12.37 17.99 8.98
N GLU A 451 -12.08 16.72 8.73
CA GLU A 451 -10.84 16.26 8.11
C GLU A 451 -10.73 16.73 6.67
N LEU A 452 -11.84 16.61 5.94
CA LEU A 452 -11.98 17.15 4.59
C LEU A 452 -11.76 18.66 4.55
N MET A 453 -12.40 19.41 5.45
CA MET A 453 -12.26 20.87 5.50
C MET A 453 -10.84 21.30 5.92
N ASP A 454 -10.18 20.57 6.80
CA ASP A 454 -8.78 20.83 7.15
C ASP A 454 -7.86 20.56 5.94
N CYS A 455 -8.10 19.48 5.19
CA CYS A 455 -7.41 19.17 3.94
C CYS A 455 -7.58 20.30 2.90
N ILE A 456 -8.81 20.77 2.67
CA ILE A 456 -9.10 21.89 1.74
C ILE A 456 -8.40 23.17 2.20
N TYR A 457 -8.42 23.46 3.52
CA TYR A 457 -7.76 24.63 4.08
C TYR A 457 -6.23 24.60 3.87
N LEU A 458 -5.60 23.44 4.09
CA LEU A 458 -4.17 23.24 3.88
C LEU A 458 -3.80 23.31 2.41
N GLY A 459 -4.60 22.66 1.55
CA GLY A 459 -4.51 22.76 0.09
C GLY A 459 -4.52 24.20 -0.38
N GLN A 460 -5.45 25.02 0.13
CA GLN A 460 -5.53 26.43 -0.20
C GLN A 460 -4.33 27.26 0.31
N LYS A 461 -3.70 26.82 1.40
CA LYS A 461 -2.58 27.54 2.02
C LYS A 461 -1.26 27.29 1.29
N PHE A 462 -1.07 26.08 0.73
CA PHE A 462 0.22 25.64 0.19
C PHE A 462 0.17 25.17 -1.28
N GLY A 463 -1.01 24.93 -1.83
CA GLY A 463 -1.25 24.45 -3.19
C GLY A 463 -2.00 25.47 -4.06
N LYS A 464 -2.84 24.96 -4.97
CA LYS A 464 -3.59 25.78 -5.94
C LYS A 464 -4.68 26.61 -5.25
N PRO A 465 -4.87 27.89 -5.63
CA PRO A 465 -5.97 28.69 -5.15
C PRO A 465 -7.34 28.10 -5.53
N LEU A 466 -8.28 28.09 -4.57
CA LEU A 466 -9.69 27.76 -4.78
C LEU A 466 -10.35 28.74 -5.74
N GLY A 467 -10.97 28.22 -6.81
CA GLY A 467 -11.83 28.98 -7.71
C GLY A 467 -13.20 29.29 -7.08
N TYR A 468 -14.00 30.09 -7.78
CA TYR A 468 -15.36 30.42 -7.32
C TYR A 468 -16.26 29.17 -7.25
N ASP A 469 -16.23 28.31 -8.27
CA ASP A 469 -17.06 27.10 -8.32
C ASP A 469 -16.73 26.14 -7.17
N ASP A 470 -15.45 25.93 -6.90
CA ASP A 470 -14.98 25.11 -5.78
C ASP A 470 -15.39 25.74 -4.44
N TRP A 471 -15.34 27.06 -4.33
CA TRP A 471 -15.82 27.76 -3.14
C TRP A 471 -17.34 27.57 -2.92
N VAL A 472 -18.15 27.55 -3.98
CA VAL A 472 -19.59 27.24 -3.85
C VAL A 472 -19.80 25.86 -3.24
N LEU A 473 -19.05 24.85 -3.71
CA LEU A 473 -19.10 23.49 -3.16
C LEU A 473 -18.70 23.44 -1.68
N VAL A 474 -17.64 24.18 -1.30
CA VAL A 474 -17.22 24.32 0.11
C VAL A 474 -18.32 24.96 0.96
N ARG A 475 -19.00 26.00 0.47
CA ARG A 475 -20.11 26.62 1.20
C ARG A 475 -21.25 25.64 1.44
N GLU A 476 -21.65 24.90 0.41
CA GLU A 476 -22.71 23.90 0.54
C GLU A 476 -22.33 22.80 1.55
N LEU A 477 -21.05 22.41 1.60
CA LEU A 477 -20.54 21.44 2.56
C LEU A 477 -20.65 21.97 4.00
N VAL A 478 -20.24 23.22 4.23
CA VAL A 478 -20.32 23.83 5.57
C VAL A 478 -21.77 24.09 5.98
N ASP A 479 -22.64 24.48 5.05
CA ASP A 479 -24.08 24.60 5.29
C ASP A 479 -24.72 23.24 5.63
N PHE A 480 -24.24 22.15 5.01
CA PHE A 480 -24.63 20.79 5.39
C PHE A 480 -24.17 20.46 6.81
N VAL A 481 -22.91 20.78 7.16
CA VAL A 481 -22.38 20.58 8.52
C VAL A 481 -23.25 21.28 9.56
N VAL A 482 -23.63 22.55 9.33
CA VAL A 482 -24.54 23.30 10.23
C VAL A 482 -25.83 22.53 10.52
N LYS A 483 -26.41 21.89 9.50
CA LYS A 483 -27.65 21.09 9.66
C LYS A 483 -27.42 19.82 10.48
N GLN A 484 -26.25 19.20 10.37
CA GLN A 484 -25.92 17.93 11.03
C GLN A 484 -25.34 18.06 12.44
N VAL A 485 -25.02 19.27 12.92
CA VAL A 485 -24.35 19.47 14.23
C VAL A 485 -25.11 18.81 15.39
N LYS A 486 -26.44 18.71 15.31
CA LYS A 486 -27.27 18.12 16.38
C LYS A 486 -27.45 16.61 16.25
N GLU A 487 -27.05 16.00 15.14
CA GLU A 487 -27.28 14.58 14.89
C GLU A 487 -26.23 13.70 15.59
N PRO A 488 -26.60 12.49 16.03
CA PRO A 488 -25.66 11.49 16.50
C PRO A 488 -25.10 10.67 15.33
N ASP A 489 -23.88 10.18 15.46
CA ASP A 489 -23.18 9.41 14.43
C ASP A 489 -22.56 8.12 15.00
N LEU A 490 -21.95 7.31 14.13
CA LEU A 490 -21.27 6.10 14.55
C LEU A 490 -19.81 6.36 14.97
N SER A 491 -19.25 7.52 14.61
CA SER A 491 -17.83 7.88 14.75
C SER A 491 -16.90 6.73 14.35
N ILE A 492 -15.63 6.84 14.72
CA ILE A 492 -14.61 5.85 14.40
C ILE A 492 -14.21 5.02 15.65
N TRP A 493 -14.44 5.57 16.86
CA TRP A 493 -13.99 4.98 18.12
C TRP A 493 -15.16 4.71 19.07
N TYR A 494 -15.60 3.46 19.18
CA TYR A 494 -16.49 3.05 20.29
C TYR A 494 -15.90 1.89 21.08
N TYR A 495 -15.81 2.07 22.40
CA TYR A 495 -15.43 1.01 23.33
C TYR A 495 -16.70 0.35 23.87
N ASN A 496 -16.83 -0.96 23.70
CA ASN A 496 -17.89 -1.72 24.35
C ASN A 496 -17.37 -2.15 25.73
N PRO A 497 -17.87 -1.59 26.85
CA PRO A 497 -17.51 -2.14 28.15
C PRO A 497 -18.01 -3.60 28.24
N PRO A 498 -17.30 -4.48 28.98
CA PRO A 498 -17.70 -5.87 29.12
C PRO A 498 -19.15 -5.96 29.64
N CYS A 499 -19.95 -6.81 29.00
CA CYS A 499 -21.33 -7.06 29.41
C CYS A 499 -21.37 -7.37 30.91
N SER A 500 -22.12 -6.58 31.68
CA SER A 500 -22.31 -6.74 33.12
C SER A 500 -22.90 -8.10 33.55
N HIS A 501 -23.29 -8.94 32.59
CA HIS A 501 -23.97 -10.23 32.82
C HIS A 501 -23.10 -11.46 32.57
N LYS A 502 -21.84 -11.34 32.19
CA LYS A 502 -20.91 -12.49 32.13
C LYS A 502 -19.63 -12.18 32.89
N LYS A 503 -19.54 -12.69 34.12
CA LYS A 503 -18.26 -12.87 34.80
C LYS A 503 -17.41 -13.74 33.86
N VAL A 504 -16.38 -13.11 33.29
CA VAL A 504 -15.31 -13.73 32.50
C VAL A 504 -15.66 -14.01 31.02
N CYS A 505 -15.38 -13.02 30.16
CA CYS A 505 -15.06 -13.26 28.74
C CYS A 505 -13.54 -13.13 28.57
N TYR A 506 -12.84 -14.24 28.30
CA TYR A 506 -11.43 -14.25 27.91
C TYR A 506 -11.22 -14.00 26.40
N ASP A 507 -12.30 -13.66 25.69
CA ASP A 507 -12.26 -13.38 24.26
C ASP A 507 -11.93 -11.90 24.02
N LEU A 508 -10.69 -11.63 23.60
CA LEU A 508 -10.22 -10.30 23.22
C LEU A 508 -10.99 -9.72 21.99
N SER A 509 -11.73 -10.55 21.25
CA SER A 509 -12.60 -10.09 20.14
C SER A 509 -13.79 -9.25 20.61
N CYS A 510 -14.16 -9.33 21.89
CA CYS A 510 -15.27 -8.56 22.45
C CYS A 510 -14.91 -7.10 22.81
N TRP A 511 -13.62 -6.77 22.91
CA TRP A 511 -13.13 -5.50 23.48
C TRP A 511 -12.93 -4.38 22.45
N TYR A 512 -12.93 -4.70 21.16
CA TYR A 512 -12.68 -3.77 20.06
C TYR A 512 -13.75 -3.95 18.99
N ARG A 513 -14.86 -3.22 19.11
CA ARG A 513 -15.89 -3.16 18.07
C ARG A 513 -15.84 -1.79 17.41
N GLU A 514 -15.57 -1.74 16.11
CA GLU A 514 -16.26 -0.77 15.25
C GLU A 514 -17.75 -1.08 15.37
N VAL A 515 -18.49 -0.31 16.17
CA VAL A 515 -19.90 -0.59 16.38
C VAL A 515 -20.69 0.02 15.24
N ARG A 516 -21.18 -0.84 14.34
CA ARG A 516 -22.17 -0.49 13.30
C ARG A 516 -23.56 -0.08 13.87
N ASN A 517 -23.81 -0.21 15.18
CA ASN A 517 -25.19 -0.30 15.73
C ASN A 517 -25.59 0.70 16.85
N LYS A 518 -24.78 1.67 17.27
CA LYS A 518 -25.23 2.66 18.28
C LYS A 518 -24.73 4.07 17.99
N LYS A 519 -25.62 4.90 17.44
CA LYS A 519 -25.37 6.32 17.22
C LYS A 519 -25.28 7.05 18.56
N ARG A 520 -24.29 7.92 18.73
CA ARG A 520 -24.08 8.76 19.92
C ARG A 520 -23.53 10.13 19.52
N HIS A 521 -23.49 11.07 20.47
CA HIS A 521 -22.75 12.31 20.28
C HIS A 521 -21.29 12.13 20.69
N PHE A 522 -20.50 11.58 19.77
CA PHE A 522 -19.07 11.38 20.01
C PHE A 522 -18.32 12.71 20.07
N THR A 523 -17.50 12.88 21.11
CA THR A 523 -16.72 14.11 21.32
C THR A 523 -15.83 14.39 20.12
N TYR A 524 -15.19 13.36 19.56
CA TYR A 524 -14.32 13.50 18.40
C TYR A 524 -15.08 14.04 17.18
N SER A 525 -16.22 13.44 16.82
CA SER A 525 -17.06 13.90 15.71
C SER A 525 -17.53 15.34 15.91
N LYS A 526 -17.90 15.72 17.13
CA LYS A 526 -18.29 17.10 17.46
C LYS A 526 -17.13 18.10 17.30
N VAL A 527 -15.94 17.73 17.74
CA VAL A 527 -14.72 18.54 17.51
C VAL A 527 -14.43 18.68 16.02
N MET A 528 -14.58 17.62 15.22
CA MET A 528 -14.32 17.68 13.79
C MET A 528 -15.37 18.51 13.03
N LEU A 529 -16.64 18.48 13.44
CA LEU A 529 -17.65 19.41 12.92
C LEU A 529 -17.33 20.88 13.29
N TRP A 530 -16.80 21.12 14.49
CA TRP A 530 -16.29 22.44 14.87
C TRP A 530 -15.13 22.88 13.98
N VAL A 531 -14.18 21.98 13.68
CA VAL A 531 -13.06 22.23 12.76
C VAL A 531 -13.61 22.59 11.38
N ALA A 532 -14.60 21.87 10.86
CA ALA A 532 -15.20 22.18 9.56
C ALA A 532 -15.72 23.61 9.48
N LEU A 533 -16.45 24.06 10.51
CA LEU A 533 -16.98 25.42 10.62
C LEU A 533 -15.86 26.46 10.73
N ASP A 534 -14.87 26.24 11.59
CA ASP A 534 -13.72 27.14 11.77
C ASP A 534 -12.91 27.29 10.46
N ARG A 535 -12.64 26.19 9.75
CA ARG A 535 -11.93 26.24 8.46
C ARG A 535 -12.74 26.95 7.39
N GLY A 536 -14.05 26.72 7.32
CA GLY A 536 -14.94 27.45 6.41
C GLY A 536 -14.89 28.97 6.62
N LEU A 537 -14.97 29.42 7.87
CA LEU A 537 -14.88 30.83 8.24
C LEU A 537 -13.51 31.44 7.89
N ARG A 538 -12.42 30.75 8.22
CA ARG A 538 -11.05 31.22 7.89
C ARG A 538 -10.79 31.30 6.39
N LEU A 539 -11.34 30.37 5.61
CA LEU A 539 -11.27 30.41 4.15
C LEU A 539 -11.99 31.64 3.59
N ALA A 540 -13.21 31.90 4.08
CA ALA A 540 -13.98 33.07 3.69
C ALA A 540 -13.24 34.38 3.98
N GLU A 541 -12.71 34.52 5.21
CA GLU A 541 -12.04 35.74 5.66
C GLU A 541 -10.71 36.00 4.93
N LYS A 542 -9.86 34.98 4.85
CA LYS A 542 -8.49 35.15 4.32
C LYS A 542 -8.45 35.56 2.85
N ARG A 543 -9.50 35.23 2.09
CA ARG A 543 -9.60 35.49 0.64
C ARG A 543 -10.72 36.45 0.29
N SER A 544 -11.41 37.03 1.27
CA SER A 544 -12.60 37.86 1.08
C SER A 544 -13.65 37.17 0.20
N LEU A 545 -13.84 35.85 0.36
CA LEU A 545 -14.80 35.09 -0.44
C LEU A 545 -16.23 35.32 0.05
N PRO A 546 -17.23 35.42 -0.85
CA PRO A 546 -18.62 35.67 -0.46
C PRO A 546 -19.20 34.55 0.41
N CYS A 547 -19.67 34.88 1.62
CA CYS A 547 -20.27 33.94 2.57
C CYS A 547 -21.57 34.54 3.15
N PRO A 548 -22.74 34.31 2.52
CA PRO A 548 -24.03 34.85 3.00
C PRO A 548 -24.40 34.34 4.40
N ASN A 549 -24.13 33.06 4.68
CA ASN A 549 -24.47 32.39 5.94
C ASN A 549 -23.39 32.56 7.04
N ARG A 550 -22.47 33.53 6.89
CA ARG A 550 -21.32 33.70 7.81
C ARG A 550 -21.73 33.83 9.27
N ALA A 551 -22.79 34.59 9.57
CA ALA A 551 -23.28 34.76 10.93
C ALA A 551 -23.76 33.43 11.54
N THR A 552 -24.47 32.62 10.75
CA THR A 552 -24.95 31.30 11.16
C THR A 552 -23.78 30.34 11.42
N TRP A 553 -22.77 30.33 10.55
CA TRP A 553 -21.57 29.49 10.73
C TRP A 553 -20.83 29.86 12.02
N LEU A 554 -20.65 31.16 12.27
CA LEU A 554 -19.98 31.66 13.46
C LEU A 554 -20.74 31.28 14.74
N ALA A 555 -22.05 31.55 14.79
CA ALA A 555 -22.88 31.21 15.92
C ALA A 555 -22.90 29.70 16.21
N THR A 556 -22.98 28.88 15.16
CA THR A 556 -22.98 27.41 15.29
C THR A 556 -21.63 26.90 15.80
N ARG A 557 -20.52 27.46 15.30
CA ARG A 557 -19.17 27.12 15.76
C ARG A 557 -19.01 27.42 17.25
N ASP A 558 -19.42 28.60 17.68
CA ASP A 558 -19.23 29.04 19.08
C ASP A 558 -20.14 28.23 20.02
N GLN A 559 -21.40 27.99 19.62
CA GLN A 559 -22.31 27.12 20.36
C GLN A 559 -21.74 25.70 20.53
N LEU A 560 -21.20 25.13 19.45
CA LEU A 560 -20.66 23.77 19.47
C LEU A 560 -19.42 23.68 20.38
N TYR A 561 -18.59 24.72 20.43
CA TYR A 561 -17.45 24.78 21.34
C TYR A 561 -17.88 24.74 22.81
N GLU A 562 -18.83 25.60 23.19
CA GLU A 562 -19.38 25.62 24.56
C GLU A 562 -20.04 24.29 24.91
N GLU A 563 -20.82 23.72 23.98
CA GLU A 563 -21.46 22.42 24.17
C GLU A 563 -20.45 21.30 24.45
N ILE A 564 -19.35 21.24 23.69
CA ILE A 564 -18.27 20.26 23.92
C ILE A 564 -17.63 20.47 25.30
N MET A 565 -17.37 21.73 25.68
CA MET A 565 -16.78 22.05 26.99
C MET A 565 -17.69 21.73 28.16
N GLU A 566 -19.00 21.87 28.00
CA GLU A 566 -19.99 21.58 29.04
C GLU A 566 -20.29 20.08 29.14
N LYS A 567 -20.46 19.40 28.00
CA LYS A 567 -20.95 18.02 27.95
C LYS A 567 -19.85 16.97 27.87
N SER A 568 -18.70 17.23 27.21
CA SER A 568 -17.65 16.22 27.09
C SER A 568 -16.57 16.30 28.18
N TRP A 569 -16.41 17.45 28.84
CA TRP A 569 -15.33 17.62 29.82
C TRP A 569 -15.65 16.99 31.18
N ASN A 570 -14.83 16.01 31.58
CA ASN A 570 -14.87 15.44 32.91
C ASN A 570 -14.03 16.30 33.88
N LYS A 571 -14.71 17.03 34.78
CA LYS A 571 -14.04 17.92 35.76
C LYS A 571 -13.20 17.18 36.79
N GLU A 572 -13.62 15.99 37.21
CA GLU A 572 -12.94 15.19 38.24
C GLU A 572 -11.68 14.54 37.66
N GLY A 573 -11.81 13.91 36.49
CA GLY A 573 -10.73 13.22 35.81
C GLY A 573 -9.79 14.13 35.00
N LYS A 574 -10.20 15.37 34.72
CA LYS A 574 -9.49 16.35 33.89
C LYS A 574 -9.16 15.85 32.48
N PHE A 575 -10.15 15.22 31.84
CA PHE A 575 -10.06 14.73 30.47
C PHE A 575 -11.40 14.91 29.74
N PHE A 576 -11.39 14.78 28.41
CA PHE A 576 -12.62 14.71 27.63
C PHE A 576 -13.09 13.25 27.50
N GLY A 577 -14.36 13.00 27.83
CA GLY A 577 -15.00 11.69 27.64
C GLY A 577 -15.17 11.33 26.17
N GLN A 578 -15.41 10.05 25.88
CA GLN A 578 -15.58 9.56 24.51
C GLN A 578 -16.82 10.14 23.81
N SER A 579 -17.90 10.34 24.56
CA SER A 579 -19.18 10.84 24.05
C SER A 579 -19.93 11.64 25.13
N TYR A 580 -20.89 12.47 24.74
CA TYR A 580 -21.75 13.19 25.71
C TYR A 580 -22.54 12.25 26.63
N GLU A 581 -22.72 10.99 26.23
CA GLU A 581 -23.45 9.98 26.99
C GLU A 581 -22.54 9.14 27.89
N ASP A 582 -21.20 9.27 27.76
CA ASP A 582 -20.23 8.51 28.54
C ASP A 582 -18.99 9.35 28.88
N HIS A 583 -18.99 9.89 30.09
CA HIS A 583 -17.99 10.83 30.59
C HIS A 583 -16.80 10.13 31.26
N ASN A 584 -16.88 8.81 31.50
CA ASN A 584 -15.91 8.08 32.31
C ASN A 584 -14.99 7.17 31.48
N SER A 585 -15.32 6.92 30.21
CA SER A 585 -14.45 6.18 29.31
C SER A 585 -13.37 7.07 28.67
N ILE A 586 -12.11 6.72 28.94
CA ILE A 586 -10.93 7.22 28.24
C ILE A 586 -10.33 6.04 27.48
N LYS A 587 -10.41 6.01 26.16
CA LYS A 587 -9.39 5.30 25.37
C LYS A 587 -9.17 5.99 24.04
N GLY A 588 -8.11 6.79 24.02
CA GLY A 588 -7.33 7.22 22.87
C GLY A 588 -5.85 7.16 23.28
N ALA A 589 -5.33 5.97 23.57
CA ALA A 589 -4.04 5.80 24.24
C ALA A 589 -2.81 5.93 23.31
N HIS A 590 -2.98 6.27 22.02
CA HIS A 590 -1.84 6.37 21.09
C HIS A 590 -1.86 7.56 20.10
N GLU A 591 -2.68 8.59 20.31
CA GLU A 591 -2.67 9.78 19.44
C GLU A 591 -2.47 11.10 20.20
N PRO A 592 -1.92 12.14 19.52
CA PRO A 592 -1.54 13.39 20.17
C PRO A 592 -2.75 14.01 20.83
N ARG A 593 -2.57 14.44 22.08
CA ARG A 593 -3.54 15.22 22.85
C ARG A 593 -4.20 16.24 21.91
N ILE A 594 -5.51 16.12 21.70
CA ILE A 594 -6.32 17.20 21.14
C ILE A 594 -6.23 18.32 22.18
N GLY A 595 -5.22 19.17 22.01
CA GLY A 595 -4.95 20.31 22.85
C GLY A 595 -5.93 21.41 22.51
N LEU A 596 -7.19 21.26 22.91
CA LEU A 596 -7.99 22.42 23.25
C LEU A 596 -7.39 22.97 24.55
N ALA A 597 -6.46 23.91 24.40
CA ALA A 597 -5.91 24.63 25.54
C ALA A 597 -7.06 25.37 26.23
N LYS A 598 -7.21 25.14 27.54
CA LYS A 598 -7.79 26.12 28.44
C LYS A 598 -6.72 27.11 28.86
#